data_AF-A0A1Q6R0M6-F1
#
_entry.id   AF-A0A1Q6R0M6-F1
#
_cell.length_a   1.000
_cell.length_b   1.000
_cell.length_c   1.000
_cell.angle_alpha   90.00
_cell.angle_beta   90.00
_cell.angle_gamma   90.00
#
_symmetry.space_group_name_H-M   'P 1'
#
loop_
_entity.id
_entity.type
_entity.pdbx_description
1 polymer ?
#
loop_
_entity_poly.entity_id
_entity_poly.type
_entity_poly.pdbx_seq_one_letter_code
_entity_poly.pdbx_strand_id
1 'polypeptide(L)'
;MICAMLDLKKGAREYDAALKSHENGFHGAELPGCIARKVFYDYADKREALAAMSGEENKCPVCGGRMLGSRWFSQPGHRYMDLAACPEHGKFLIRVRLSQQPDGLTRVSRLTYEATSEAAEAYARRAEKADPEETPRPRRRRRRSSAAKQESKEE
;
A
#
# COMPACT_ATOMS: atom_id res chain seq x y z
N MET A 1 -15.56 -40.46 -7.07
CA MET A 1 -14.65 -39.30 -7.18
C MET A 1 -13.67 -39.63 -8.30
N ILE A 2 -13.84 -39.05 -9.49
CA ILE A 2 -12.99 -39.37 -10.64
C ILE A 2 -11.79 -38.43 -10.56
N CYS A 3 -10.61 -38.97 -10.26
CA CYS A 3 -9.37 -38.23 -10.44
C CYS A 3 -9.14 -38.08 -11.95
N ALA A 4 -9.34 -36.88 -12.48
CA ALA A 4 -8.93 -36.57 -13.85
C ALA A 4 -7.40 -36.68 -13.95
N MET A 5 -6.91 -37.31 -15.01
CA MET A 5 -5.47 -37.46 -15.28
C MET A 5 -4.85 -36.05 -15.39
N LEU A 6 -3.93 -35.73 -14.49
CA LEU A 6 -3.32 -34.40 -14.38
C LEU A 6 -2.43 -34.17 -15.61
N ASP A 7 -2.82 -33.23 -16.48
CA ASP A 7 -1.97 -32.81 -17.61
C ASP A 7 -0.88 -31.88 -17.11
N LEU A 8 0.30 -32.45 -16.85
CA LEU A 8 1.48 -31.73 -16.37
C LEU A 8 1.98 -30.67 -17.35
N LYS A 9 1.81 -30.85 -18.67
CA LYS A 9 2.26 -29.87 -19.67
C LYS A 9 1.36 -28.65 -19.68
N LYS A 10 0.05 -28.87 -19.58
CA LYS A 10 -0.93 -27.79 -19.40
C LYS A 10 -0.70 -27.08 -18.07
N GLY A 11 -0.54 -27.83 -16.97
CA GLY A 11 -0.27 -27.29 -15.64
C GLY A 11 1.02 -26.46 -15.58
N ALA A 12 2.10 -26.90 -16.23
CA ALA A 12 3.35 -26.14 -16.27
C ALA A 12 3.21 -24.81 -17.04
N ARG A 13 2.47 -24.80 -18.16
CA ARG A 13 2.21 -23.56 -18.92
C ARG A 13 1.33 -22.59 -18.13
N GLU A 14 0.30 -23.09 -17.46
CA GLU A 14 -0.56 -22.30 -16.58
C GLU A 14 0.23 -21.76 -15.38
N TYR A 15 1.15 -22.56 -14.84
CA TYR A 15 2.05 -22.15 -13.77
C TYR A 15 3.05 -21.08 -14.21
N ASP A 16 3.66 -21.22 -15.39
CA ASP A 16 4.55 -20.20 -15.96
C ASP A 16 3.81 -18.89 -16.27
N ALA A 17 2.56 -18.98 -16.76
CA ALA A 17 1.71 -17.82 -16.96
C ALA A 17 1.33 -17.16 -15.62
N ALA A 18 1.05 -17.96 -14.60
CA ALA A 18 0.81 -17.49 -13.24
C ALA A 18 2.06 -16.80 -12.66
N LEU A 19 3.26 -17.35 -12.87
CA LEU A 19 4.54 -16.74 -12.50
C LEU A 19 4.77 -15.39 -13.20
N LYS A 20 4.47 -15.27 -14.49
CA LYS A 20 4.57 -13.98 -15.20
C LYS A 20 3.54 -12.97 -14.70
N SER A 21 2.33 -13.41 -14.32
CA SER A 21 1.38 -12.53 -13.63
C SER A 21 1.86 -12.11 -12.23
N HIS A 22 2.77 -12.90 -11.61
CA HIS A 22 3.43 -12.59 -10.33
C HIS A 22 4.50 -11.52 -10.48
N GLU A 23 5.23 -11.57 -11.58
CA GLU A 23 6.15 -10.50 -11.97
C GLU A 23 5.40 -9.18 -12.14
N ASN A 24 4.18 -9.16 -12.68
CA ASN A 24 3.34 -7.95 -12.75
C ASN A 24 2.63 -7.60 -11.43
N GLY A 25 2.67 -8.46 -10.42
CA GLY A 25 2.21 -8.14 -9.05
C GLY A 25 0.71 -8.09 -8.89
N PHE A 26 0.03 -8.70 -9.86
CA PHE A 26 -1.39 -8.60 -9.98
C PHE A 26 -2.02 -9.97 -9.73
N HIS A 27 -2.29 -10.23 -8.46
CA HIS A 27 -2.92 -11.46 -8.00
C HIS A 27 -4.14 -11.17 -7.14
N GLY A 28 -5.27 -11.79 -7.51
CA GLY A 28 -6.54 -11.69 -6.81
C GLY A 28 -7.68 -11.34 -7.75
N ALA A 29 -8.90 -11.50 -7.25
CA ALA A 29 -10.10 -11.10 -7.97
C ALA A 29 -10.04 -9.62 -8.38
N GLU A 30 -10.70 -9.29 -9.49
CA GLU A 30 -10.90 -7.90 -9.86
C GLU A 30 -11.57 -7.16 -8.71
N LEU A 31 -10.94 -6.10 -8.21
CA LEU A 31 -11.53 -5.27 -7.18
C LEU A 31 -12.62 -4.44 -7.87
N PRO A 32 -13.90 -4.56 -7.48
CA PRO A 32 -14.98 -3.80 -8.10
C PRO A 32 -14.68 -2.30 -7.99
N GLY A 33 -14.88 -1.57 -9.09
CA GLY A 33 -14.65 -0.12 -9.19
C GLY A 33 -13.18 0.31 -9.36
N CYS A 34 -12.24 -0.63 -9.56
CA CYS A 34 -10.85 -0.27 -9.85
C CYS A 34 -10.66 -0.01 -11.35
N ILE A 35 -10.37 1.24 -11.70
CA ILE A 35 -10.24 1.70 -13.10
C ILE A 35 -8.83 1.59 -13.66
N ALA A 36 -7.80 1.57 -12.81
CA ALA A 36 -6.42 1.45 -13.27
C ALA A 36 -5.54 0.74 -12.24
N ARG A 37 -4.64 -0.11 -12.72
CA ARG A 37 -3.67 -0.86 -11.92
C ARG A 37 -2.30 -0.75 -12.56
N LYS A 38 -1.29 -0.38 -11.78
CA LYS A 38 0.09 -0.23 -12.27
C LYS A 38 1.06 -0.67 -11.18
N VAL A 39 2.13 -1.35 -11.56
CA VAL A 39 3.19 -1.75 -10.63
C VAL A 39 4.50 -1.10 -11.06
N PHE A 40 5.24 -0.65 -10.06
CA PHE A 40 6.52 0.01 -10.21
C PHE A 40 7.59 -0.75 -9.44
N TYR A 41 8.81 -0.69 -9.95
CA TYR A 41 9.99 -1.36 -9.42
C TYR A 41 11.08 -0.32 -9.16
N ASP A 42 12.20 -0.79 -8.62
CA ASP A 42 13.47 -0.09 -8.61
C ASP A 42 13.57 1.19 -7.77
N TYR A 43 12.66 1.39 -6.81
CA TYR A 43 12.84 2.43 -5.81
C TYR A 43 13.77 1.95 -4.71
N ALA A 44 14.71 2.80 -4.27
CA ALA A 44 15.64 2.46 -3.20
C ALA A 44 14.94 2.27 -1.86
N ASP A 45 13.94 3.12 -1.56
CA ASP A 45 13.22 3.06 -0.30
C ASP A 45 11.75 3.50 -0.38
N LYS A 46 11.05 3.37 0.75
CA LYS A 46 9.67 3.83 0.91
C LYS A 46 9.49 5.31 0.58
N ARG A 47 10.45 6.16 0.96
CA ARG A 47 10.34 7.61 0.85
C ARG A 47 10.41 8.01 -0.62
N GLU A 48 11.35 7.44 -1.36
CA GLU A 48 11.47 7.62 -2.81
C GLU A 48 10.22 7.13 -3.53
N ALA A 49 9.74 5.92 -3.19
CA ALA A 49 8.51 5.37 -3.75
C ALA A 49 7.31 6.30 -3.55
N LEU A 50 7.09 6.80 -2.33
CA LEU A 50 5.96 7.70 -2.05
C LEU A 50 6.13 9.09 -2.70
N ALA A 51 7.37 9.59 -2.80
CA ALA A 51 7.66 10.85 -3.48
C ALA A 51 7.38 10.75 -4.99
N ALA A 52 7.79 9.67 -5.64
CA ALA A 52 7.48 9.39 -7.04
C ALA A 52 5.96 9.29 -7.26
N MET A 53 5.24 8.58 -6.38
CA MET A 53 3.78 8.44 -6.47
C MET A 53 3.02 9.76 -6.26
N SER A 54 3.58 10.72 -5.52
CA SER A 54 3.02 12.09 -5.40
C SER A 54 3.45 13.04 -6.51
N GLY A 55 4.54 12.73 -7.19
CA GLY A 55 5.20 13.58 -8.16
C GLY A 55 4.92 13.14 -9.58
N GLU A 56 5.94 12.55 -10.20
CA GLU A 56 5.94 12.15 -11.61
C GLU A 56 4.86 11.12 -11.94
N GLU A 57 4.64 10.15 -11.05
CA GLU A 57 3.68 9.08 -11.29
C GLU A 57 2.24 9.49 -10.98
N ASN A 58 2.01 10.67 -10.41
CA ASN A 58 0.68 11.17 -10.08
C ASN A 58 -0.08 11.68 -11.33
N LYS A 59 -0.37 10.77 -12.26
CA LYS A 59 -1.06 11.03 -13.52
C LYS A 59 -2.52 10.58 -13.45
N CYS A 60 -3.40 11.36 -14.07
CA CYS A 60 -4.81 11.07 -14.23
C CYS A 60 -4.99 9.82 -15.10
N PRO A 61 -5.81 8.84 -14.70
CA PRO A 61 -6.05 7.65 -15.51
C PRO A 61 -6.86 7.92 -16.79
N VAL A 62 -7.52 9.08 -16.89
CA VAL A 62 -8.38 9.44 -18.04
C VAL A 62 -7.61 10.27 -19.07
N CYS A 63 -7.04 11.42 -18.68
CA CYS A 63 -6.31 12.30 -19.60
C CYS A 63 -4.78 12.21 -19.52
N GLY A 64 -4.22 11.46 -18.56
CA GLY A 64 -2.76 11.41 -18.36
C GLY A 64 -2.13 12.66 -17.74
N GLY A 65 -2.91 13.74 -17.57
CA GLY A 65 -2.46 14.99 -16.95
C GLY A 65 -2.05 14.82 -15.48
N ARG A 66 -1.21 15.72 -14.98
CA ARG A 66 -0.75 15.68 -13.58
C ARG A 66 -1.90 16.00 -12.62
N MET A 67 -2.09 15.16 -11.61
CA MET A 67 -3.09 15.38 -10.57
C MET A 67 -2.53 16.24 -9.43
N LEU A 68 -3.43 16.95 -8.76
CA LEU A 68 -3.15 17.84 -7.63
C LEU A 68 -3.46 17.13 -6.31
N GLY A 69 -2.63 17.42 -5.31
CA GLY A 69 -2.80 16.97 -3.94
C GLY A 69 -2.43 15.50 -3.76
N SER A 70 -1.37 15.25 -3.00
CA SER A 70 -1.06 13.91 -2.51
C SER A 70 -0.70 13.92 -1.04
N ARG A 71 -1.68 13.63 -0.19
CA ARG A 71 -1.46 13.39 1.23
C ARG A 71 -1.64 11.92 1.50
N TRP A 72 -0.53 11.20 1.63
CA TRP A 72 -0.56 9.78 1.94
C TRP A 72 -1.02 9.51 3.37
N PHE A 73 -2.07 8.72 3.50
CA PHE A 73 -2.55 8.15 4.75
C PHE A 73 -2.00 6.73 4.90
N SER A 74 -1.25 6.46 5.96
CA SER A 74 -0.69 5.14 6.23
C SER A 74 -1.75 4.18 6.80
N GLN A 75 -1.75 2.95 6.30
CA GLN A 75 -2.56 1.85 6.80
C GLN A 75 -1.69 0.66 7.20
N PRO A 76 -2.22 -0.26 8.03
CA PRO A 76 -1.53 -1.49 8.39
C PRO A 76 -1.05 -2.28 7.16
N GLY A 77 0.13 -2.90 7.27
CA GLY A 77 0.69 -3.76 6.22
C GLY A 77 1.28 -3.00 5.01
N HIS A 78 1.95 -1.87 5.26
CA HIS A 78 2.64 -1.08 4.22
C HIS A 78 1.72 -0.59 3.10
N ARG A 79 0.48 -0.27 3.46
CA ARG A 79 -0.52 0.28 2.54
C ARG A 79 -0.61 1.78 2.76
N TYR A 80 -0.76 2.53 1.67
CA TYR A 80 -0.90 3.98 1.66
C TYR A 80 -2.05 4.33 0.76
N MET A 81 -2.82 5.33 1.16
CA MET A 81 -3.94 5.82 0.35
C MET A 81 -3.91 7.32 0.26
N ASP A 82 -4.37 7.82 -0.87
CA ASP A 82 -4.35 9.24 -1.21
C ASP A 82 -5.57 9.57 -2.06
N LEU A 83 -6.05 10.81 -1.95
CA LEU A 83 -7.16 11.31 -2.74
C LEU A 83 -6.62 12.43 -3.63
N ALA A 84 -6.31 12.06 -4.87
CA ALA A 84 -5.75 12.96 -5.86
C ALA A 84 -6.87 13.59 -6.70
N ALA A 85 -6.71 14.86 -7.10
CA ALA A 85 -7.69 15.58 -7.89
C ALA A 85 -7.12 15.94 -9.27
N CYS A 86 -7.79 15.49 -10.33
CA CYS A 86 -7.61 15.98 -11.68
C CYS A 86 -8.52 17.21 -11.89
N PRO A 87 -8.00 18.32 -12.47
CA PRO A 87 -8.82 19.50 -12.74
C PRO A 87 -9.97 19.23 -13.74
N GLU A 88 -9.80 18.26 -14.65
CA GLU A 88 -10.79 17.95 -15.69
C GLU A 88 -11.73 16.80 -15.29
N HIS A 89 -11.19 15.75 -14.68
CA HIS A 89 -11.93 14.50 -14.43
C HIS A 89 -12.33 14.30 -12.96
N GLY A 90 -12.03 15.27 -12.09
CA GLY A 90 -12.40 15.22 -10.69
C GLY A 90 -11.46 14.36 -9.84
N LYS A 91 -11.99 13.79 -8.76
CA LYS A 91 -11.21 13.13 -7.71
C LYS A 91 -11.03 11.64 -8.01
N PHE A 92 -9.88 11.10 -7.61
CA PHE A 92 -9.53 9.70 -7.70
C PHE A 92 -8.95 9.22 -6.37
N LEU A 93 -9.35 8.03 -5.95
CA LEU A 93 -8.76 7.37 -4.80
C LEU A 93 -7.61 6.47 -5.25
N ILE A 94 -6.41 6.81 -4.81
CA ILE A 94 -5.21 6.04 -5.09
C ILE A 94 -4.87 5.20 -3.86
N ARG A 95 -4.66 3.90 -4.08
CA ARG A 95 -4.17 2.97 -3.07
C ARG A 95 -2.87 2.35 -3.53
N VAL A 96 -1.85 2.47 -2.70
CA VAL A 96 -0.52 1.94 -2.93
C VAL A 96 -0.18 0.89 -1.87
N ARG A 97 0.46 -0.20 -2.26
CA ARG A 97 1.11 -1.16 -1.36
C ARG A 97 2.60 -1.21 -1.68
N LEU A 98 3.43 -1.03 -0.66
CA LEU A 98 4.88 -1.20 -0.76
C LEU A 98 5.26 -2.62 -0.34
N SER A 99 6.12 -3.25 -1.12
CA SER A 99 6.71 -4.55 -0.83
C SER A 99 8.22 -4.46 -1.01
N GLN A 100 9.00 -4.94 -0.03
CA GLN A 100 10.45 -5.07 -0.20
C GLN A 100 10.74 -6.30 -1.04
N GLN A 101 11.64 -6.14 -2.00
CA GLN A 101 12.14 -7.20 -2.86
C GLN A 101 13.43 -7.79 -2.28
N PRO A 102 13.82 -9.03 -2.68
CA PRO A 102 15.01 -9.69 -2.15
C PRO A 102 16.33 -8.95 -2.43
N ASP A 103 16.35 -8.14 -3.49
CA ASP A 103 17.44 -7.26 -3.91
C ASP A 103 17.55 -5.98 -3.03
N GLY A 104 16.65 -5.79 -2.08
CA GLY A 104 16.59 -4.61 -1.21
C GLY A 104 15.81 -3.43 -1.80
N LEU A 105 15.29 -3.56 -3.04
CA LEU A 105 14.50 -2.52 -3.69
C LEU A 105 13.04 -2.56 -3.24
N THR A 106 12.37 -1.42 -3.37
CA THR A 106 10.95 -1.24 -3.02
C THR A 106 10.09 -1.34 -4.26
N ARG A 107 9.22 -2.34 -4.28
CA ARG A 107 8.16 -2.51 -5.27
C ARG A 107 6.88 -1.82 -4.82
N VAL A 108 6.20 -1.15 -5.75
CA VAL A 108 4.99 -0.37 -5.50
C VAL A 108 3.84 -0.90 -6.34
N SER A 109 2.79 -1.43 -5.72
CA SER A 109 1.55 -1.79 -6.40
C SER A 109 0.52 -0.67 -6.21
N ARG A 110 0.13 -0.01 -7.31
CA ARG A 110 -0.82 1.10 -7.34
C ARG A 110 -2.16 0.64 -7.93
N LEU A 111 -3.23 0.97 -7.21
CA LEU A 111 -4.62 0.81 -7.61
C LEU A 111 -5.28 2.19 -7.61
N THR A 112 -6.05 2.49 -8.65
CA THR A 112 -6.82 3.73 -8.77
C THR A 112 -8.29 3.41 -8.88
N TYR A 113 -9.11 4.10 -8.09
CA TYR A 113 -10.56 4.02 -8.07
C TYR A 113 -11.16 5.38 -8.40
N GLU A 114 -12.35 5.36 -8.98
CA GLU A 114 -13.17 6.57 -9.11
C GLU A 114 -13.62 7.04 -7.72
N ALA A 115 -13.63 8.36 -7.49
CA ALA A 115 -14.04 8.90 -6.18
C ALA A 115 -15.51 8.66 -5.84
N THR A 116 -16.37 8.34 -6.82
CA THR A 116 -17.78 7.99 -6.65
C THR A 116 -18.01 6.50 -6.42
N SER A 117 -16.96 5.67 -6.47
CA SER A 117 -17.13 4.24 -6.21
C SER A 117 -17.52 4.00 -4.74
N GLU A 118 -18.36 3.00 -4.49
CA GLU A 118 -18.72 2.55 -3.13
C GLU A 118 -17.46 2.26 -2.27
N ALA A 119 -16.38 1.81 -2.92
CA ALA A 119 -15.07 1.63 -2.30
C ALA A 119 -14.44 2.95 -1.81
N ALA A 120 -14.63 4.05 -2.55
CA ALA A 120 -14.18 5.38 -2.16
C ALA A 120 -15.04 6.00 -1.06
N GLU A 121 -16.35 5.77 -1.06
CA GLU A 121 -17.25 6.23 0.01
C GLU A 121 -17.06 5.45 1.33
N ALA A 122 -16.97 4.12 1.25
CA ALA A 122 -16.66 3.27 2.40
C ALA A 122 -15.26 3.60 2.97
N TYR A 123 -14.35 4.06 2.11
CA TYR A 123 -13.04 4.57 2.53
C TYR A 123 -13.13 5.96 3.14
N ALA A 124 -13.85 6.91 2.55
CA ALA A 124 -14.04 8.26 3.10
C ALA A 124 -14.63 8.19 4.52
N ARG A 125 -15.67 7.37 4.74
CA ARG A 125 -16.26 7.16 6.07
C ARG A 125 -15.28 6.54 7.08
N ARG A 126 -14.36 5.67 6.63
CA ARG A 126 -13.32 5.08 7.49
C ARG A 126 -12.16 6.04 7.73
N ALA A 127 -11.81 6.87 6.75
CA ALA A 127 -10.79 7.90 6.87
C ALA A 127 -11.25 9.01 7.83
N GLU A 128 -12.50 9.47 7.72
CA GLU A 128 -13.11 10.40 8.68
C GLU A 128 -13.14 9.83 10.11
N LYS A 129 -13.45 8.54 10.26
CA LYS A 129 -13.40 7.87 11.57
C LYS A 129 -11.97 7.64 12.09
N ALA A 130 -10.98 7.59 11.19
CA ALA A 130 -9.56 7.47 11.50
C ALA A 130 -8.86 8.83 11.71
N ASP A 131 -9.59 9.92 11.50
CA ASP A 131 -9.24 11.29 11.89
C ASP A 131 -9.99 11.71 13.18
N PRO A 132 -9.88 10.98 14.32
CA PRO A 132 -10.04 11.65 15.59
C PRO A 132 -8.75 12.44 15.79
N GLU A 133 -8.84 13.75 15.56
CA GLU A 133 -8.17 14.80 16.33
C GLU A 133 -7.07 14.25 17.24
N GLU A 134 -5.80 14.44 16.84
CA GLU A 134 -4.55 14.19 17.55
C GLU A 134 -4.73 13.83 19.03
N THR A 135 -5.21 12.63 19.35
CA THR A 135 -5.30 12.25 20.76
C THR A 135 -3.89 11.85 21.13
N PRO A 136 -3.16 12.64 21.94
CA PRO A 136 -1.75 12.40 22.18
C PRO A 136 -1.67 11.05 22.86
N ARG A 137 -1.13 10.03 22.17
CA ARG A 137 -0.89 8.72 22.79
C ARG A 137 -0.12 8.98 24.08
N PRO A 138 -0.62 8.56 25.25
CA PRO A 138 0.06 8.84 26.50
C PRO A 138 1.46 8.26 26.41
N ARG A 139 2.47 9.14 26.39
CA ARG A 139 3.88 8.77 26.42
C ARG A 139 4.05 7.92 27.67
N ARG A 140 4.17 6.60 27.48
CA ARG A 140 4.53 5.66 28.54
C ARG A 140 5.84 6.18 29.11
N ARG A 141 5.79 6.83 30.28
CA ARG A 141 6.96 7.34 30.99
C ARG A 141 7.90 6.14 31.17
N ARG A 142 8.93 6.05 30.34
CA ARG A 142 10.12 5.25 30.64
C ARG A 142 10.66 5.84 31.94
N ARG A 143 10.34 5.21 33.08
CA ARG A 143 11.05 5.46 34.34
C ARG A 143 12.50 5.07 34.10
N ARG A 144 13.35 6.06 33.87
CA ARG A 144 14.81 5.92 33.97
C ARG A 144 15.16 5.99 35.46
N SER A 145 15.62 4.85 35.97
CA SER A 145 16.74 4.64 36.91
C SER A 145 16.94 5.58 38.11
N SER A 146 17.07 4.98 39.28
CA SER A 146 18.01 5.44 40.30
C SER A 146 18.80 4.25 40.84
N ALA A 147 20.10 4.24 40.53
CA ALA A 147 21.12 3.41 41.17
C ALA A 147 21.48 3.99 42.54
N ALA A 148 21.75 3.12 43.52
CA ALA A 148 22.51 3.27 44.78
C ALA A 148 21.92 2.25 45.78
N LYS A 149 22.65 1.47 46.59
CA LYS A 149 24.05 1.44 47.01
C LYS A 149 24.32 0.06 47.65
N GLN A 150 25.58 -0.36 47.66
CA GLN A 150 26.14 -1.53 48.35
C GLN A 150 25.80 -1.55 49.85
N GLU A 151 25.74 -2.72 50.49
CA GLU A 151 26.70 -3.15 51.53
C GLU A 151 26.47 -4.61 51.99
N SER A 152 27.57 -5.25 52.31
CA SER A 152 27.85 -6.59 52.88
C SER A 152 27.13 -6.95 54.20
N LYS A 153 27.00 -8.26 54.50
CA LYS A 153 27.64 -8.99 55.63
C LYS A 153 26.94 -10.33 55.99
N GLU A 154 27.74 -11.31 56.42
CA GLU A 154 27.53 -12.59 57.17
C GLU A 154 26.09 -13.00 57.55
N GLU A 155 25.71 -14.29 57.51
CA GLU A 155 26.31 -15.46 58.19
C GLU A 155 25.83 -16.78 57.57
#